data_AF-C9KIV9-F1
#
_entry.id   AF-C9KIV9-F1
#
_cell.length_a   1.000
_cell.length_b   1.000
_cell.length_c   1.000
_cell.angle_alpha   90.00
_cell.angle_beta   90.00
_cell.angle_gamma   90.00
#
_symmetry.space_group_name_H-M   'P 1'
#
loop_
_entity.id
_entity.type
_entity.pdbx_description
1 polymer ?
#
loop_
_entity_poly.entity_id
_entity_poly.type
_entity_poly.pdbx_seq_one_letter_code
_entity_poly.pdbx_strand_id
1 'polypeptide(L)'
;MLNAGKVVGGVLVLLAVCLPLGSTSSSAAAQPRDAVRPPISVVTDGGDNGLSSAVRAQAALKARIALKYREMAVISDDQYRITQTAIRDNHAHQTPLHTSEMLFSKCMHDGRYSEASIIASLAVLDSNTPVERAHFTLLQAEACLLRQDDLHAIWPLLQQASNDLASAAGTHDDSWQQAKAMLDEMQDALLTN
;
A
#
# COMPACT_ATOMS: atom_id res chain seq x y z
N MET A 1 -64.29 4.47 3.65
CA MET A 1 -64.28 3.71 4.93
C MET A 1 -62.88 3.84 5.52
N LEU A 2 -62.77 4.46 6.70
CA LEU A 2 -61.54 4.53 7.49
C LEU A 2 -61.38 3.27 8.34
N ASN A 3 -60.14 2.77 8.46
CA ASN A 3 -59.60 2.11 9.65
C ASN A 3 -58.06 2.11 9.47
N ALA A 4 -57.19 2.84 10.17
CA ALA A 4 -57.06 3.26 11.57
C ALA A 4 -56.71 2.12 12.55
N GLY A 5 -55.43 2.08 12.93
CA GLY A 5 -54.84 1.31 14.05
C GLY A 5 -53.31 1.47 14.06
N LYS A 6 -52.77 2.63 14.46
CA LYS A 6 -52.18 2.98 15.79
C LYS A 6 -51.09 2.00 16.26
N VAL A 7 -49.78 2.29 16.27
CA VAL A 7 -48.91 3.36 16.87
C VAL A 7 -48.11 2.78 18.06
N VAL A 8 -46.80 3.06 18.10
CA VAL A 8 -45.86 3.28 19.25
C VAL A 8 -44.47 2.83 18.75
N GLY A 9 -43.35 3.56 18.82
CA GLY A 9 -42.98 4.90 19.26
C GLY A 9 -41.60 5.14 18.60
N GLY A 10 -41.30 6.32 18.09
CA GLY A 10 -40.87 7.45 18.91
C GLY A 10 -39.35 7.48 18.99
N VAL A 11 -38.70 8.24 18.11
CA VAL A 11 -37.62 9.22 18.40
C VAL A 11 -37.45 10.05 17.12
N LEU A 12 -38.05 11.24 17.13
CA LEU A 12 -37.68 12.34 16.25
C LEU A 12 -36.74 13.22 17.08
N VAL A 13 -35.45 13.26 16.76
CA VAL A 13 -34.54 14.29 17.27
C VAL A 13 -34.08 15.10 16.09
N LEU A 14 -34.67 16.28 15.98
CA LEU A 14 -34.14 17.43 15.27
C LEU A 14 -32.79 17.82 15.87
N LEU A 15 -31.76 17.94 15.04
CA LEU A 15 -30.68 18.89 15.27
C LEU A 15 -30.27 19.49 13.92
N ALA A 16 -30.74 20.72 13.73
CA ALA A 16 -30.29 21.66 12.72
C ALA A 16 -28.96 22.31 13.13
N VAL A 17 -28.36 23.10 12.20
CA VAL A 17 -27.26 24.08 12.35
C VAL A 17 -25.86 23.49 12.07
N CYS A 18 -25.01 23.97 11.16
CA CYS A 18 -25.03 25.09 10.20
C CYS A 18 -23.87 24.96 9.18
N LEU A 19 -24.12 25.34 7.91
CA LEU A 19 -23.16 25.91 6.95
C LEU A 19 -23.97 26.86 6.03
N PRO A 20 -23.37 27.81 5.28
CA PRO A 20 -22.31 28.77 5.63
C PRO A 20 -22.68 30.20 5.16
N LEU A 21 -22.28 31.29 5.84
CA LEU A 21 -22.27 32.64 5.23
C LEU A 21 -21.41 33.61 6.03
N GLY A 22 -20.45 34.25 5.38
CA GLY A 22 -19.67 35.34 5.96
C GLY A 22 -18.36 35.62 5.25
N SER A 23 -18.43 36.09 4.01
CA SER A 23 -17.31 36.75 3.33
C SER A 23 -16.91 38.03 4.07
N THR A 24 -15.61 38.28 4.25
CA THR A 24 -15.01 39.61 4.09
C THR A 24 -13.56 39.51 3.64
N SER A 25 -13.20 40.38 2.72
CA SER A 25 -11.93 40.51 2.03
C SER A 25 -10.81 41.06 2.92
N SER A 26 -9.56 40.73 2.58
CA SER A 26 -8.43 41.65 2.70
C SER A 26 -7.36 41.30 1.65
N SER A 27 -7.12 42.24 0.74
CA SER A 27 -5.95 42.28 -0.14
C SER A 27 -4.71 42.68 0.64
N ALA A 28 -3.58 42.00 0.42
CA ALA A 28 -2.26 42.59 0.61
C ALA A 28 -1.21 41.92 -0.30
N ALA A 29 -0.73 42.73 -1.24
CA ALA A 29 0.62 42.85 -1.77
C ALA A 29 1.40 41.63 -2.31
N ALA A 30 1.86 41.81 -3.54
CA ALA A 30 2.79 40.97 -4.28
C ALA A 30 4.19 40.87 -3.66
N GLN A 31 4.83 39.71 -3.85
CA GLN A 31 6.26 39.64 -4.19
C GLN A 31 6.56 38.31 -4.91
N PRO A 32 7.20 38.33 -6.10
CA PRO A 32 7.68 37.12 -6.73
C PRO A 32 8.98 36.71 -6.04
N ARG A 33 9.02 35.51 -5.46
CA ARG A 33 10.29 34.88 -5.11
C ARG A 33 10.55 33.78 -6.11
N ASP A 34 11.47 34.08 -7.03
CA ASP A 34 12.29 33.10 -7.74
C ASP A 34 12.74 32.02 -6.74
N ALA A 35 12.07 30.87 -6.78
CA ALA A 35 12.59 29.66 -6.17
C ALA A 35 13.39 28.95 -7.25
N VAL A 36 14.64 29.37 -7.41
CA VAL A 36 15.67 28.60 -8.11
C VAL A 36 15.66 27.21 -7.49
N ARG A 37 15.18 26.23 -8.26
CA ARG A 37 15.17 24.82 -7.91
C ARG A 37 16.64 24.36 -7.89
N PRO A 38 17.24 24.02 -6.74
CA PRO A 38 18.55 23.40 -6.78
C PRO A 38 18.38 22.00 -7.40
N PRO A 39 19.27 21.56 -8.30
CA PRO A 39 19.25 20.19 -8.76
C PRO A 39 19.43 19.26 -7.56
N ILE A 40 18.66 18.18 -7.52
CA ILE A 40 18.84 17.08 -6.57
C ILE A 40 20.25 16.54 -6.82
N SER A 41 21.20 17.00 -6.02
CA SER A 41 22.53 16.40 -5.93
C SER A 41 22.31 15.04 -5.28
N VAL A 42 22.41 13.99 -6.09
CA VAL A 42 22.62 12.64 -5.58
C VAL A 42 24.01 12.67 -4.95
N VAL A 43 24.04 13.03 -3.67
CA VAL A 43 25.20 12.78 -2.83
C VAL A 43 25.24 11.27 -2.64
N THR A 44 26.04 10.59 -3.45
CA THR A 44 26.64 9.32 -3.04
C THR A 44 27.66 9.69 -1.96
N ASP A 45 27.19 9.87 -0.73
CA ASP A 45 28.08 10.05 0.41
C ASP A 45 28.81 8.72 0.60
N GLY A 46 30.04 8.66 0.11
CA GLY A 46 31.04 7.68 0.51
C GLY A 46 31.56 7.96 1.91
N GLY A 47 30.70 8.43 2.80
CA GLY A 47 30.91 8.62 4.22
C GLY A 47 30.42 7.38 4.96
N ASP A 48 31.32 6.74 5.68
CA ASP A 48 30.96 5.64 6.57
C ASP A 48 30.21 6.24 7.75
N ASN A 49 28.88 6.32 7.64
CA ASN A 49 27.98 6.98 8.61
C ASN A 49 27.92 6.28 9.98
N GLY A 50 28.86 5.36 10.28
CA GLY A 50 28.84 4.50 11.46
C GLY A 50 27.68 3.49 11.50
N LEU A 51 26.84 3.45 10.46
CA LEU A 51 25.75 2.49 10.31
C LEU A 51 26.32 1.14 9.84
N SER A 52 25.85 0.05 10.45
CA SER A 52 26.22 -1.29 9.99
C SER A 52 25.81 -1.50 8.53
N SER A 53 26.53 -2.39 7.85
CA SER A 53 26.22 -2.77 6.46
C SER A 53 24.75 -3.20 6.32
N ALA A 54 24.24 -3.96 7.28
CA ALA A 54 22.84 -4.38 7.38
C ALA A 54 21.85 -3.20 7.36
N VAL A 55 22.09 -2.18 8.20
CA VAL A 55 21.20 -1.00 8.27
C VAL A 55 21.22 -0.22 6.96
N ARG A 56 22.39 -0.13 6.31
CA ARG A 56 22.53 0.53 5.00
C ARG A 56 21.80 -0.24 3.91
N ALA A 57 21.92 -1.57 3.88
CA ALA A 57 21.22 -2.43 2.93
C ALA A 57 19.70 -2.33 3.08
N GLN A 58 19.20 -2.38 4.31
CA GLN A 58 17.78 -2.18 4.61
C GLN A 58 17.29 -0.79 4.18
N ALA A 59 18.04 0.27 4.48
CA ALA A 59 17.68 1.64 4.08
C ALA A 59 17.65 1.80 2.55
N ALA A 60 18.63 1.22 1.85
CA ALA A 60 18.69 1.22 0.40
C ALA A 60 17.51 0.45 -0.23
N LEU A 61 17.16 -0.72 0.32
CA LEU A 61 15.97 -1.48 -0.12
C LEU A 61 14.70 -0.64 0.04
N LYS A 62 14.49 -0.03 1.22
CA LYS A 62 13.34 0.85 1.47
C LYS A 62 13.26 2.01 0.49
N ALA A 63 14.38 2.67 0.22
CA ALA A 63 14.43 3.78 -0.72
C ALA A 63 14.04 3.34 -2.15
N ARG A 64 14.54 2.18 -2.60
CA ARG A 64 14.21 1.64 -3.93
C ARG A 64 12.74 1.24 -4.05
N ILE A 65 12.18 0.55 -3.06
CA ILE A 65 10.75 0.18 -3.05
C ILE A 65 9.88 1.46 -3.07
N ALA A 66 10.21 2.45 -2.23
CA ALA A 66 9.47 3.70 -2.19
C ALA A 66 9.53 4.44 -3.54
N LEU A 67 10.69 4.44 -4.21
CA LEU A 67 10.85 5.03 -5.54
C LEU A 67 10.04 4.27 -6.60
N LYS A 68 10.13 2.93 -6.63
CA LYS A 68 9.36 2.04 -7.51
C LYS A 68 7.88 2.41 -7.52
N TYR A 69 7.26 2.57 -6.35
CA TYR A 69 5.83 2.90 -6.28
C TYR A 69 5.50 4.36 -6.56
N ARG A 70 6.39 5.31 -6.26
CA ARG A 70 6.17 6.73 -6.61
C ARG A 70 6.25 7.00 -8.11
N GLU A 71 7.05 6.23 -8.84
CA GLU A 71 7.22 6.39 -10.28
C GLU A 71 6.25 5.53 -11.10
N MET A 72 5.55 4.59 -10.44
CA MET A 72 4.58 3.71 -11.08
C MET A 72 3.34 4.47 -11.54
N ALA A 73 2.91 4.22 -12.77
CA ALA A 73 1.61 4.70 -13.24
C ALA A 73 0.49 3.94 -12.51
N VAL A 74 -0.32 4.66 -11.75
CA VAL A 74 -1.44 4.11 -10.98
C VAL A 74 -2.77 4.69 -11.43
N ILE A 75 -3.85 4.03 -11.06
CA ILE A 75 -5.22 4.53 -11.30
C ILE A 75 -5.46 5.87 -10.61
N SER A 76 -6.41 6.65 -11.16
CA SER A 76 -6.82 7.92 -10.56
C SER A 76 -7.52 7.72 -9.22
N ASP A 77 -7.63 8.78 -8.42
CA ASP A 77 -8.37 8.75 -7.14
C ASP A 77 -9.84 8.37 -7.32
N ASP A 78 -10.48 8.82 -8.41
CA ASP A 78 -11.86 8.46 -8.74
C ASP A 78 -11.99 6.97 -9.06
N GLN A 79 -11.09 6.44 -9.89
CA GLN A 79 -11.03 5.01 -10.18
C GLN A 79 -10.78 4.20 -8.91
N TYR A 80 -9.89 4.67 -8.03
CA TYR A 80 -9.64 4.02 -6.75
C TYR A 80 -10.91 3.92 -5.91
N ARG A 81 -11.63 5.04 -5.76
CA ARG A 81 -12.89 5.08 -4.98
C ARG A 81 -13.99 4.22 -5.58
N ILE A 82 -14.15 4.25 -6.91
CA ILE A 82 -15.15 3.43 -7.63
C ILE A 82 -14.84 1.95 -7.42
N THR A 83 -13.59 1.54 -7.66
CA THR A 83 -13.15 0.16 -7.50
C THR A 83 -13.26 -0.31 -6.05
N GLN A 84 -12.79 0.49 -5.09
CA GLN A 84 -12.90 0.18 -3.66
C GLN A 84 -14.36 0.01 -3.22
N THR A 85 -15.26 0.87 -3.70
CA THR A 85 -16.70 0.76 -3.39
C THR A 85 -17.30 -0.50 -4.00
N ALA A 86 -16.90 -0.86 -5.22
CA ALA A 86 -17.39 -2.04 -5.91
C ALA A 86 -17.00 -3.35 -5.19
N ILE A 87 -15.88 -3.35 -4.45
CA ILE A 87 -15.38 -4.54 -3.76
C ILE A 87 -15.55 -4.50 -2.24
N ARG A 88 -16.12 -3.44 -1.67
CA ARG A 88 -16.23 -3.26 -0.20
C ARG A 88 -16.93 -4.43 0.48
N ASP A 89 -17.96 -4.94 -0.17
CA ASP A 89 -18.83 -5.97 0.39
C ASP A 89 -18.40 -7.39 -0.07
N ASN A 90 -17.27 -7.50 -0.77
CA ASN A 90 -16.70 -8.77 -1.18
C ASN A 90 -16.10 -9.51 0.03
N HIS A 91 -16.37 -10.80 0.12
CA HIS A 91 -15.65 -11.72 0.99
C HIS A 91 -14.32 -12.13 0.35
N ALA A 92 -13.46 -12.81 1.12
CA ALA A 92 -12.30 -13.51 0.56
C ALA A 92 -12.75 -14.46 -0.57
N HIS A 93 -11.91 -14.57 -1.60
CA HIS A 93 -12.08 -15.27 -2.87
C HIS A 93 -13.06 -14.62 -3.86
N GLN A 94 -13.44 -13.35 -3.66
CA GLN A 94 -14.35 -12.63 -4.55
C GLN A 94 -13.71 -11.43 -5.26
N THR A 95 -12.52 -11.00 -4.85
CA THR A 95 -11.83 -9.89 -5.50
C THR A 95 -10.84 -10.42 -6.53
N PRO A 96 -10.97 -10.05 -7.82
CA PRO A 96 -9.98 -10.43 -8.82
C PRO A 96 -8.58 -9.95 -8.41
N LEU A 97 -7.58 -10.83 -8.49
CA LEU A 97 -6.21 -10.52 -8.05
C LEU A 97 -5.62 -9.27 -8.73
N HIS A 98 -5.90 -9.08 -10.02
CA HIS A 98 -5.47 -7.87 -10.75
C HIS A 98 -6.06 -6.58 -10.15
N THR A 99 -7.28 -6.65 -9.61
CA THR A 99 -7.93 -5.53 -8.94
C THR A 99 -7.25 -5.23 -7.60
N SER A 100 -6.92 -6.28 -6.84
CA SER A 100 -6.15 -6.15 -5.60
C SER A 100 -4.77 -5.52 -5.85
N GLU A 101 -4.06 -5.95 -6.90
CA GLU A 101 -2.75 -5.41 -7.26
C GLU A 101 -2.82 -3.92 -7.70
N MET A 102 -3.87 -3.54 -8.41
CA MET A 102 -4.13 -2.15 -8.81
C MET A 102 -4.39 -1.25 -7.59
N LEU A 103 -5.24 -1.69 -6.66
CA LEU A 103 -5.52 -0.97 -5.42
C LEU A 103 -4.29 -0.91 -4.53
N PHE A 104 -3.54 -2.01 -4.41
CA PHE A 104 -2.29 -2.09 -3.68
C PHE A 104 -1.28 -1.06 -4.20
N SER A 105 -1.06 -1.04 -5.51
CA SER A 105 -0.09 -0.14 -6.15
C SER A 105 -0.45 1.33 -5.94
N LYS A 106 -1.75 1.66 -6.03
CA LYS A 106 -2.25 3.00 -5.71
C LYS A 106 -2.01 3.37 -4.24
N CYS A 107 -2.28 2.46 -3.30
CA CYS A 107 -2.01 2.71 -1.89
C CYS A 107 -0.52 2.91 -1.60
N MET A 108 0.35 2.10 -2.19
CA MET A 108 1.81 2.23 -2.05
C MET A 108 2.31 3.57 -2.62
N HIS A 109 1.82 3.96 -3.81
CA HIS A 109 2.12 5.24 -4.44
C HIS A 109 1.75 6.42 -3.52
N ASP A 110 0.59 6.37 -2.88
CA ASP A 110 0.08 7.42 -2.00
C ASP A 110 0.69 7.39 -0.58
N GLY A 111 1.56 6.43 -0.27
CA GLY A 111 2.13 6.25 1.07
C GLY A 111 1.17 5.65 2.10
N ARG A 112 0.03 5.09 1.66
CA ARG A 112 -0.98 4.41 2.50
C ARG A 112 -0.59 2.96 2.77
N TYR A 113 0.60 2.75 3.36
CA TYR A 113 1.20 1.42 3.51
C TYR A 113 0.37 0.45 4.34
N SER A 114 -0.35 0.92 5.35
CA SER A 114 -1.25 0.06 6.14
C SER A 114 -2.40 -0.50 5.29
N GLU A 115 -2.99 0.33 4.44
CA GLU A 115 -4.08 -0.08 3.53
C GLU A 115 -3.55 -1.04 2.46
N ALA A 116 -2.36 -0.75 1.91
CA ALA A 116 -1.66 -1.65 1.00
C ALA A 116 -1.40 -3.03 1.63
N SER A 117 -0.90 -3.08 2.87
CA SER A 117 -0.66 -4.34 3.57
C SER A 117 -1.93 -5.16 3.75
N ILE A 118 -3.06 -4.52 4.09
CA ILE A 118 -4.37 -5.20 4.20
C ILE A 118 -4.80 -5.74 2.84
N ILE A 119 -4.72 -4.95 1.77
CA ILE A 119 -5.09 -5.39 0.41
C ILE A 119 -4.26 -6.60 -0.01
N ALA A 120 -2.94 -6.56 0.19
CA ALA A 120 -2.06 -7.67 -0.12
C ALA A 120 -2.41 -8.92 0.70
N SER A 121 -2.68 -8.77 2.00
CA SER A 121 -3.08 -9.89 2.86
C SER A 121 -4.40 -10.54 2.44
N LEU A 122 -5.37 -9.76 1.97
CA LEU A 122 -6.62 -10.28 1.42
C LEU A 122 -6.38 -11.01 0.09
N ALA A 123 -5.51 -10.46 -0.76
CA ALA A 123 -5.15 -11.09 -2.03
C ALA A 123 -4.40 -12.43 -1.85
N VAL A 124 -3.63 -12.61 -0.77
CA VAL A 124 -3.06 -13.91 -0.39
C VAL A 124 -4.17 -14.94 -0.16
N LEU A 125 -5.28 -14.55 0.47
CA LEU A 125 -6.43 -15.44 0.65
C LEU A 125 -7.11 -15.74 -0.70
N ASP A 126 -7.25 -14.74 -1.57
CA ASP A 126 -7.92 -14.87 -2.87
C ASP A 126 -7.10 -15.65 -3.91
N SER A 127 -5.82 -15.91 -3.64
CA SER A 127 -4.88 -16.55 -4.55
C SER A 127 -5.11 -18.06 -4.69
N ASN A 128 -5.13 -18.56 -5.93
CA ASN A 128 -5.43 -19.96 -6.24
C ASN A 128 -4.17 -20.81 -6.41
N THR A 129 -3.04 -20.17 -6.73
CA THR A 129 -1.75 -20.83 -6.92
C THR A 129 -0.75 -20.47 -5.82
N PRO A 130 0.23 -21.34 -5.53
CA PRO A 130 1.32 -20.97 -4.61
C PRO A 130 2.13 -19.77 -5.08
N VAL A 131 2.31 -19.59 -6.38
CA VAL A 131 3.07 -18.44 -6.93
C VAL A 131 2.34 -17.13 -6.70
N GLU A 132 1.02 -17.08 -6.92
CA GLU A 132 0.20 -15.90 -6.60
C GLU A 132 0.24 -15.59 -5.10
N ARG A 133 0.10 -16.62 -4.23
CA ARG A 133 0.21 -16.43 -2.77
C ARG A 133 1.55 -15.85 -2.37
N ALA A 134 2.64 -16.37 -2.94
CA ALA A 134 3.98 -15.86 -2.67
C ALA A 134 4.12 -14.40 -3.12
N HIS A 135 3.66 -14.06 -4.33
CA HIS A 135 3.67 -12.69 -4.86
C HIS A 135 2.99 -11.71 -3.90
N PHE A 136 1.73 -11.97 -3.51
CA PHE A 136 1.01 -11.07 -2.61
C PHE A 136 1.57 -11.07 -1.18
N THR A 137 2.14 -12.17 -0.71
CA THR A 137 2.85 -12.21 0.59
C THR A 137 4.09 -11.30 0.56
N LEU A 138 4.82 -11.28 -0.56
CA LEU A 138 5.97 -10.39 -0.74
C LEU A 138 5.52 -8.92 -0.89
N LEU A 139 4.41 -8.65 -1.58
CA LEU A 139 3.84 -7.29 -1.63
C LEU A 139 3.43 -6.80 -0.23
N GLN A 140 2.88 -7.68 0.60
CA GLN A 140 2.59 -7.38 2.00
C GLN A 140 3.88 -7.04 2.77
N ALA A 141 4.96 -7.79 2.55
CA ALA A 141 6.26 -7.53 3.17
C ALA A 141 6.84 -6.17 2.76
N GLU A 142 6.75 -5.76 1.48
CA GLU A 142 7.17 -4.42 1.03
C GLU A 142 6.41 -3.32 1.77
N ALA A 143 5.08 -3.46 1.89
CA ALA A 143 4.24 -2.49 2.59
C ALA A 143 4.60 -2.39 4.09
N CYS A 144 4.78 -3.53 4.76
CA CYS A 144 5.21 -3.59 6.15
C CYS A 144 6.59 -2.93 6.36
N LEU A 145 7.53 -3.17 5.44
CA LEU A 145 8.87 -2.58 5.50
C LEU A 145 8.83 -1.05 5.38
N LEU A 146 8.02 -0.50 4.47
CA LEU A 146 7.84 0.94 4.31
C LEU A 146 7.06 1.58 5.47
N ARG A 147 6.14 0.82 6.09
CA ARG A 147 5.45 1.20 7.33
C ARG A 147 6.37 1.22 8.55
N GLN A 148 7.62 0.78 8.41
CA GLN A 148 8.61 0.66 9.49
C GLN A 148 8.24 -0.39 10.53
N ASP A 149 7.60 -1.47 10.10
CA ASP A 149 7.37 -2.61 10.98
C ASP A 149 8.68 -3.28 11.40
N ASP A 150 8.64 -3.93 12.56
CA ASP A 150 9.75 -4.74 13.07
C ASP A 150 10.08 -5.88 12.09
N LEU A 151 11.37 -6.17 11.92
CA LEU A 151 11.84 -7.32 11.13
C LEU A 151 11.21 -8.64 11.61
N HIS A 152 10.91 -8.77 12.90
CA HIS A 152 10.19 -9.93 13.45
C HIS A 152 8.77 -10.09 12.88
N ALA A 153 8.13 -9.01 12.43
CA ALA A 153 6.84 -9.07 11.74
C ALA A 153 6.97 -9.39 10.24
N ILE A 154 8.12 -9.07 9.63
CA ILE A 154 8.39 -9.29 8.21
C ILE A 154 8.92 -10.71 7.95
N TRP A 155 9.73 -11.25 8.87
CA TRP A 155 10.36 -12.57 8.73
C TRP A 155 9.37 -13.71 8.42
N PRO A 156 8.22 -13.85 9.13
CA PRO A 156 7.25 -14.88 8.83
C PRO A 156 6.67 -14.77 7.41
N LEU A 157 6.55 -13.55 6.86
CA LEU A 157 6.07 -13.31 5.50
C LEU A 157 7.08 -13.82 4.47
N LEU A 158 8.37 -13.51 4.66
CA LEU A 158 9.43 -14.01 3.77
C LEU A 158 9.52 -15.54 3.80
N GLN A 159 9.39 -16.14 4.98
CA GLN A 159 9.38 -17.59 5.11
C GLN A 159 8.15 -18.22 4.43
N GLN A 160 6.97 -17.62 4.61
CA GLN A 160 5.75 -18.08 3.95
C GLN A 160 5.87 -18.01 2.44
N ALA A 161 6.33 -16.89 1.88
CA ALA A 161 6.57 -16.74 0.44
C ALA A 161 7.58 -17.77 -0.08
N SER A 162 8.67 -18.01 0.66
CA SER A 162 9.65 -19.04 0.32
C SER A 162 9.03 -20.45 0.27
N ASN A 163 8.18 -20.79 1.26
CA ASN A 163 7.51 -22.09 1.30
C ASN A 163 6.51 -22.24 0.15
N ASP A 164 5.73 -21.20 -0.14
CA ASP A 164 4.78 -21.20 -1.25
C ASP A 164 5.50 -21.37 -2.60
N LEU A 165 6.59 -20.64 -2.86
CA LEU A 165 7.40 -20.82 -4.08
C LEU A 165 8.00 -22.21 -4.21
N ALA A 166 8.46 -22.81 -3.09
CA ALA A 166 8.98 -24.17 -3.08
C ALA A 166 7.89 -25.24 -3.34
N SER A 167 6.64 -24.93 -3.00
CA SER A 167 5.48 -25.81 -3.23
C SER A 167 4.90 -25.72 -4.64
N ALA A 168 5.32 -24.74 -5.45
CA ALA A 168 4.88 -24.61 -6.84
C ALA A 168 5.34 -25.84 -7.65
N ALA A 169 4.43 -26.44 -8.42
CA ALA A 169 4.66 -27.69 -9.14
C ALA A 169 5.59 -27.51 -10.35
N GLY A 170 6.91 -27.44 -10.11
CA GLY A 170 8.00 -27.57 -11.10
C GLY A 170 8.00 -26.59 -12.28
N THR A 171 7.06 -25.64 -12.33
CA THR A 171 6.89 -24.68 -13.41
C THR A 171 7.41 -23.34 -12.90
N HIS A 172 8.66 -23.04 -13.24
CA HIS A 172 9.32 -21.77 -12.92
C HIS A 172 9.13 -20.78 -14.07
N ASP A 173 7.88 -20.43 -14.32
CA ASP A 173 7.52 -19.41 -15.31
C ASP A 173 7.98 -18.01 -14.87
N ASP A 174 7.72 -17.00 -15.71
CA ASP A 174 8.13 -15.61 -15.45
C ASP A 174 7.58 -15.08 -14.12
N SER A 175 6.37 -15.48 -13.73
CA SER A 175 5.75 -15.06 -12.47
C SER A 175 6.47 -15.65 -11.26
N TRP A 176 6.88 -16.92 -11.36
CA TRP A 176 7.70 -17.56 -10.34
C TRP A 176 9.07 -16.89 -10.24
N GLN A 177 9.73 -16.60 -11.38
CA GLN A 177 11.04 -15.95 -11.39
C GLN A 177 10.98 -14.54 -10.78
N GLN A 178 9.94 -13.79 -11.10
CA GLN A 178 9.73 -12.45 -10.54
C GLN A 178 9.55 -12.51 -9.03
N ALA A 179 8.69 -13.39 -8.53
CA ALA A 179 8.48 -13.56 -7.09
C ALA A 179 9.75 -14.04 -6.38
N LYS A 180 10.51 -14.95 -7.01
CA LYS A 180 11.79 -15.43 -6.47
C LYS A 180 12.83 -14.31 -6.38
N ALA A 181 12.98 -13.51 -7.44
CA ALA A 181 13.90 -12.37 -7.43
C ALA A 181 13.56 -11.34 -6.34
N MET A 182 12.27 -11.09 -6.14
CA MET A 182 11.79 -10.18 -5.10
C MET A 182 12.02 -10.74 -3.68
N LEU A 183 11.84 -12.05 -3.48
CA LEU A 183 12.20 -12.72 -2.23
C LEU A 183 13.71 -12.63 -1.95
N ASP A 184 14.55 -12.95 -2.94
CA ASP A 184 16.01 -12.93 -2.80
C ASP A 184 16.51 -11.53 -2.45
N GLU A 185 16.00 -10.51 -3.13
CA GLU A 185 16.32 -9.11 -2.86
C GLU A 185 15.97 -8.68 -1.43
N MET A 186 14.82 -9.11 -0.90
CA MET A 186 14.45 -8.82 0.49
C MET A 186 15.30 -9.60 1.49
N GLN A 187 15.56 -10.88 1.23
CA GLN A 187 16.39 -11.69 2.11
C GLN A 187 17.82 -11.16 2.16
N ASP A 188 18.41 -10.82 1.02
CA ASP A 188 19.75 -10.24 0.94
C ASP A 188 19.86 -8.94 1.72
N ALA A 189 18.86 -8.06 1.63
CA ALA A 189 18.91 -6.76 2.30
C ALA A 189 18.55 -6.80 3.80
N LEU A 190 17.80 -7.81 4.25
CA LEU A 190 17.26 -7.89 5.62
C LEU A 190 17.95 -8.94 6.50
N LEU A 191 18.64 -9.91 5.91
CA LEU A 191 19.29 -11.02 6.64
C LEU A 191 20.81 -10.98 6.60
N THR A 192 21.41 -10.08 5.83
CA THR A 192 22.85 -9.85 5.93
C THR A 192 23.16 -9.15 7.24
N ASN A 193 23.79 -9.88 8.17
CA ASN A 193 24.39 -9.34 9.40
C ASN A 193 25.79 -8.80 9.12
#